data_AF-A0A1K1MX75-F1
#
_entry.id   AF-A0A1K1MX75-F1
#
_cell.length_a   1.000
_cell.length_b   1.000
_cell.length_c   1.000
_cell.angle_alpha   90.00
_cell.angle_beta   90.00
_cell.angle_gamma   90.00
#
_symmetry.space_group_name_H-M   'P 1'
#
loop_
_entity.id
_entity.type
_entity.pdbx_description
1 polymer ?
#
loop_
_entity_poly.entity_id
_entity_poly.type
_entity_poly.pdbx_seq_one_letter_code
_entity_poly.pdbx_strand_id
1 'polypeptide(L)'
;MNAPLSSVIAALALCLFTSGGYAQHPPKDAADSKKGLERMSKELGLSADQRSKVEALFEAERKKVEAIFEEEKQKLQRVQEETRAGLEKVLTPEQMKKLEQKMKESAKGQQKR
;
A
#
# COMPACT_ATOMS: atom_id res chain seq x y z
N MET A 1 -39.93 6.88 30.47
CA MET A 1 -38.74 7.29 31.25
C MET A 1 -37.54 6.56 30.67
N ASN A 2 -36.46 7.30 30.44
CA ASN A 2 -35.47 7.06 29.40
C ASN A 2 -34.24 6.32 29.94
N ALA A 3 -33.72 5.34 29.19
CA ALA A 3 -32.35 5.34 28.65
C ALA A 3 -32.08 4.04 27.87
N PRO A 4 -31.55 4.09 26.63
CA PRO A 4 -31.21 2.90 25.86
C PRO A 4 -29.86 2.31 26.29
N LEU A 5 -29.77 0.99 26.14
CA LEU A 5 -28.66 0.07 26.42
C LEU A 5 -27.41 0.35 25.56
N SER A 6 -26.93 1.59 25.53
CA SER A 6 -25.79 2.04 24.73
C SER A 6 -24.55 2.21 25.61
N SER A 7 -23.94 1.12 26.10
CA SER A 7 -22.61 1.21 26.74
C SER A 7 -21.88 -0.11 26.99
N VAL A 8 -21.94 -1.08 26.08
CA VAL A 8 -20.95 -2.18 26.01
C VAL A 8 -21.03 -2.64 24.55
N ILE A 9 -20.10 -2.46 23.63
CA ILE A 9 -18.67 -2.80 23.62
C ILE A 9 -18.00 -1.79 22.66
N ALA A 10 -17.53 -0.68 23.20
CA ALA A 10 -16.55 0.19 22.55
C ALA A 10 -15.16 -0.39 22.82
N ALA A 11 -14.83 -1.55 22.24
CA ALA A 11 -13.52 -2.17 22.37
C ALA A 11 -13.32 -3.32 21.36
N LEU A 12 -13.56 -3.09 20.06
CA LEU A 12 -12.84 -3.89 19.05
C LEU A 12 -11.54 -3.15 18.70
N ALA A 13 -10.66 -3.09 19.71
CA ALA A 13 -9.25 -3.05 19.43
C ALA A 13 -8.90 -4.38 18.77
N LEU A 14 -8.17 -4.36 17.66
CA LEU A 14 -6.77 -4.82 17.67
C LEU A 14 -6.27 -4.98 16.23
N CYS A 15 -5.15 -4.29 15.96
CA CYS A 15 -4.20 -4.62 14.90
C CYS A 15 -4.71 -4.61 13.45
N LEU A 16 -5.07 -3.42 12.96
CA LEU A 16 -4.73 -3.14 11.57
C LEU A 16 -3.20 -2.98 11.52
N PHE A 17 -2.55 -4.06 11.10
CA PHE A 17 -1.17 -4.12 10.64
C PHE A 17 -0.53 -2.74 10.48
N THR A 18 0.23 -2.32 11.49
CA THR A 18 1.39 -1.46 11.25
C THR A 18 2.44 -2.32 10.54
N SER A 19 2.15 -2.78 9.32
CA SER A 19 3.21 -2.97 8.36
C SER A 19 3.85 -1.60 8.25
N GLY A 20 5.07 -1.50 8.81
CA GLY A 20 5.87 -0.30 8.76
C GLY A 20 5.80 0.29 7.35
N GLY A 21 5.77 1.62 7.28
CA GLY A 21 5.76 2.34 6.03
C GLY A 21 6.96 1.96 5.17
N TYR A 22 6.82 0.91 4.38
CA TYR A 22 7.33 0.93 3.03
C TYR A 22 6.41 1.91 2.34
N ALA A 23 6.88 3.15 2.28
CA ALA A 23 6.29 4.19 1.49
C ALA A 23 5.75 3.58 0.19
N GLN A 24 4.53 3.95 -0.17
CA GLN A 24 4.18 4.07 -1.59
C GLN A 24 5.13 5.11 -2.17
N HIS A 25 6.39 4.73 -2.37
CA HIS A 25 7.18 5.38 -3.39
C HIS A 25 6.38 5.06 -4.66
N PRO A 26 5.92 6.07 -5.41
CA PRO A 26 5.56 5.82 -6.81
C PRO A 26 6.71 5.03 -7.43
N PRO A 27 6.47 4.13 -8.40
CA PRO A 27 7.55 3.40 -9.05
C PRO A 27 8.62 4.41 -9.39
N LYS A 28 9.75 4.35 -8.68
CA LYS A 28 10.88 5.23 -8.93
C LYS A 28 11.17 5.02 -10.40
N ASP A 29 10.96 6.06 -11.20
CA ASP A 29 10.93 5.97 -12.65
C ASP A 29 12.11 5.13 -13.15
N ALA A 30 12.00 4.51 -14.32
CA ALA A 30 13.12 3.79 -14.94
C ALA A 30 14.45 4.60 -14.92
N ALA A 31 14.36 5.93 -14.87
CA ALA A 31 15.46 6.86 -14.61
C ALA A 31 16.23 6.62 -13.30
N ASP A 32 15.56 6.35 -12.18
CA ASP A 32 16.21 6.11 -10.88
C ASP A 32 16.87 4.72 -10.81
N SER A 33 16.25 3.71 -11.44
CA SER A 33 16.87 2.37 -11.59
C SER A 33 18.12 2.42 -12.47
N LYS A 34 18.06 3.16 -13.58
CA LYS A 34 19.22 3.42 -14.45
C LYS A 34 20.33 4.15 -13.70
N LYS A 35 20.00 5.17 -12.91
CA LYS A 35 20.96 5.90 -12.08
C LYS A 35 21.63 5.00 -11.02
N GLY A 36 20.89 4.03 -10.47
CA GLY A 36 21.44 3.00 -9.57
C GLY A 36 22.44 2.09 -10.27
N LEU A 37 22.07 1.56 -11.46
CA LEU A 37 22.95 0.71 -12.25
C LEU A 37 24.22 1.45 -12.72
N GLU A 38 24.11 2.73 -13.07
CA GLU A 38 25.27 3.59 -13.41
C GLU A 38 26.27 3.70 -12.26
N ARG A 39 25.79 3.98 -11.04
CA ARG A 39 26.65 4.07 -9.86
C ARG A 39 27.35 2.74 -9.57
N MET A 40 26.59 1.66 -9.56
CA MET A 40 27.14 0.31 -9.36
C MET A 40 28.16 -0.06 -10.44
N SER A 41 27.88 0.28 -11.70
CA SER A 41 28.80 0.04 -12.81
C SER A 41 30.14 0.76 -12.60
N LYS A 42 30.10 2.02 -12.13
CA LYS A 42 31.29 2.81 -11.83
C LYS A 42 32.05 2.31 -10.61
N GLU A 43 31.35 1.96 -9.53
CA GLU A 43 31.94 1.50 -8.27
C GLU A 43 32.61 0.13 -8.41
N LEU A 44 32.01 -0.77 -9.19
CA LEU A 44 32.51 -2.12 -9.40
C LEU A 44 33.37 -2.28 -10.67
N GLY A 45 33.49 -1.23 -11.49
CA GLY A 45 34.23 -1.27 -12.74
C GLY A 45 33.64 -2.27 -13.75
N LEU A 46 32.31 -2.34 -13.86
CA LEU A 46 31.65 -3.30 -14.73
C LEU A 46 31.97 -3.03 -16.21
N SER A 47 32.28 -4.09 -16.96
CA SER A 47 32.36 -4.02 -18.42
C SER A 47 30.98 -3.81 -19.05
N ALA A 48 30.95 -3.42 -20.33
CA ALA A 48 29.69 -3.27 -21.07
C ALA A 48 28.85 -4.55 -21.06
N ASP A 49 29.49 -5.70 -21.23
CA ASP A 49 28.82 -7.01 -21.23
C ASP A 49 28.26 -7.38 -19.85
N GLN A 50 29.01 -7.10 -18.78
CA GLN A 50 28.53 -7.33 -17.41
C GLN A 50 27.34 -6.44 -17.10
N ARG A 51 27.44 -5.16 -17.46
CA ARG A 51 26.36 -4.20 -17.27
C ARG A 51 25.08 -4.61 -17.99
N SER A 52 25.17 -5.04 -19.25
CA SER A 52 24.01 -5.49 -20.03
C SER A 52 23.32 -6.71 -19.38
N LYS A 53 24.10 -7.67 -18.87
CA LYS A 53 23.56 -8.83 -18.16
C LYS A 53 22.86 -8.45 -16.87
N VAL A 54 23.42 -7.50 -16.12
CA VAL A 54 22.82 -7.01 -14.86
C VAL A 54 21.54 -6.23 -15.13
N GLU A 55 21.50 -5.40 -16.18
CA GLU A 55 20.29 -4.70 -16.61
C GLU A 55 19.17 -5.69 -16.94
N ALA A 56 19.47 -6.74 -17.71
CA ALA A 56 18.51 -7.78 -18.05
C ALA A 56 18.00 -8.53 -16.80
N LEU A 57 18.86 -8.77 -15.82
CA LEU A 57 18.48 -9.40 -14.55
C LEU A 57 17.53 -8.51 -13.74
N PHE A 58 17.84 -7.22 -13.60
CA PHE A 58 16.96 -6.29 -12.88
C PHE A 58 15.61 -6.09 -13.58
N GLU A 59 15.57 -6.05 -14.92
CA GLU A 59 14.31 -6.02 -15.67
C GLU A 59 13.47 -7.27 -15.42
N ALA A 60 14.09 -8.46 -15.38
CA ALA A 60 13.39 -9.71 -15.09
C ALA A 60 12.83 -9.73 -13.66
N GLU A 61 13.60 -9.28 -12.67
CA GLU A 61 13.16 -9.19 -11.28
C GLU A 61 12.05 -8.15 -11.11
N ARG A 62 12.12 -7.00 -11.79
CA ARG A 62 11.05 -5.99 -11.74
C ARG A 62 9.71 -6.58 -12.16
N LYS A 63 9.69 -7.35 -13.27
CA LYS A 63 8.46 -8.00 -13.75
C LYS A 63 7.88 -8.99 -12.74
N LYS A 64 8.74 -9.74 -12.02
CA LYS A 64 8.28 -10.66 -10.97
C LYS A 64 7.65 -9.89 -9.81
N VAL A 65 8.30 -8.81 -9.37
CA VAL A 65 7.78 -7.96 -8.29
C VAL A 65 6.46 -7.29 -8.71
N GLU A 66 6.35 -6.78 -9.94
CA GLU A 66 5.11 -6.21 -10.48
C GLU A 66 3.97 -7.24 -10.47
N ALA A 67 4.23 -8.48 -10.87
CA ALA A 67 3.23 -9.55 -10.84
C ALA A 67 2.75 -9.87 -9.41
N ILE A 68 3.67 -9.98 -8.45
CA ILE A 68 3.34 -10.19 -7.04
C ILE A 68 2.52 -9.02 -6.50
N PHE A 69 2.94 -7.79 -6.81
CA PHE A 69 2.24 -6.60 -6.34
C PHE A 69 0.80 -6.54 -6.85
N GLU A 70 0.57 -6.86 -8.13
CA GLU A 70 -0.79 -6.84 -8.69
C GLU A 70 -1.66 -7.94 -8.09
N GLU A 71 -1.12 -9.14 -7.85
CA GLU A 71 -1.83 -10.22 -7.16
C GLU A 71 -2.24 -9.82 -5.72
N GLU A 72 -1.29 -9.31 -4.94
CA GLU A 72 -1.54 -8.91 -3.55
C GLU A 72 -2.47 -7.71 -3.45
N LYS A 73 -2.38 -6.77 -4.39
CA LYS A 73 -3.31 -5.63 -4.49
C LYS A 73 -4.74 -6.11 -4.69
N GLN A 74 -4.98 -7.11 -5.52
CA GLN A 74 -6.32 -7.68 -5.70
C GLN A 74 -6.83 -8.35 -4.42
N LYS A 75 -5.98 -9.08 -3.69
CA LYS A 75 -6.34 -9.68 -2.40
C LYS A 75 -6.72 -8.60 -1.38
N LEU A 76 -5.93 -7.54 -1.29
CA LEU A 76 -6.20 -6.42 -0.40
C LEU A 76 -7.51 -5.70 -0.74
N GLN A 77 -7.82 -5.52 -2.03
CA GLN A 77 -9.10 -4.94 -2.47
C GLN A 77 -10.29 -5.76 -1.99
N ARG A 78 -10.24 -7.10 -2.13
CA ARG A 78 -11.30 -7.98 -1.65
C ARG A 78 -11.50 -7.88 -0.14
N VAL A 79 -10.42 -7.89 0.63
CA VAL A 79 -10.50 -7.72 2.10
C VAL A 79 -11.13 -6.37 2.47
N GLN A 80 -10.81 -5.31 1.74
CA GLN A 80 -11.42 -3.99 1.95
C GLN A 80 -12.92 -3.99 1.65
N GLU A 81 -13.34 -4.63 0.55
CA GLU A 81 -14.76 -4.77 0.18
C GLU A 81 -15.54 -5.59 1.21
N GLU A 82 -14.99 -6.72 1.66
CA GLU A 82 -15.60 -7.57 2.70
C GLU A 82 -15.72 -6.81 4.02
N THR A 83 -14.68 -6.08 4.42
CA THR A 83 -14.70 -5.24 5.62
C THR A 83 -15.78 -4.18 5.52
N ARG A 84 -15.88 -3.51 4.36
CA ARG A 84 -16.89 -2.49 4.10
C ARG A 84 -18.30 -3.08 4.22
N ALA A 85 -18.56 -4.23 3.61
CA ALA A 85 -19.84 -4.92 3.70
C ALA A 85 -20.17 -5.36 5.14
N GLY A 86 -19.16 -5.73 5.93
CA GLY A 86 -19.30 -6.02 7.35
C GLY A 86 -19.71 -4.77 8.15
N LEU A 87 -19.08 -3.63 7.88
CA LEU A 87 -19.39 -2.37 8.55
C LEU A 87 -20.80 -1.87 8.22
N GLU A 88 -21.28 -2.04 6.99
CA GLU A 88 -22.63 -1.65 6.57
C GLU A 88 -23.74 -2.40 7.35
N LYS A 89 -23.43 -3.56 7.94
CA LYS A 89 -24.37 -4.32 8.78
C LYS A 89 -24.44 -3.82 10.22
N VAL A 90 -23.43 -3.08 10.68
CA VAL A 90 -23.28 -2.67 12.10
C VAL A 90 -23.46 -1.18 12.27
N LEU A 91 -23.08 -0.38 11.27
CA LEU A 91 -23.14 1.07 11.32
C LEU A 91 -24.44 1.60 10.70
N THR A 92 -24.93 2.73 11.21
CA THR A 92 -25.99 3.48 10.52
C THR A 92 -25.44 4.14 9.25
N PRO A 93 -26.29 4.49 8.27
CA PRO A 93 -25.86 5.17 7.06
C PRO A 93 -25.08 6.48 7.32
N GLU A 94 -25.47 7.23 8.35
CA GLU A 94 -24.79 8.46 8.75
C GLU A 94 -23.39 8.20 9.33
N GLN A 95 -23.26 7.16 10.16
CA GLN A 95 -21.97 6.74 10.71
C GLN A 95 -21.02 6.25 9.60
N MET A 96 -21.55 5.49 8.64
CA MET A 96 -20.78 5.02 7.49
C MET A 96 -20.26 6.19 6.64
N LYS A 97 -21.13 7.16 6.32
CA LYS A 97 -20.73 8.36 5.56
C LYS A 97 -19.65 9.17 6.29
N LYS A 98 -19.75 9.30 7.62
CA LYS A 98 -18.74 9.97 8.44
C LYS A 98 -17.40 9.23 8.44
N LEU A 99 -17.43 7.91 8.49
CA LEU A 99 -16.22 7.07 8.39
C LEU A 99 -15.53 7.25 7.04
N GLU A 100 -16.27 7.19 5.93
CA GLU A 100 -15.73 7.40 4.59
C GLU A 100 -15.09 8.77 4.40
N GLN A 101 -15.70 9.81 4.94
CA GLN A 101 -15.15 11.16 4.88
C GLN A 101 -13.79 11.23 5.60
N LYS A 102 -13.70 10.66 6.81
CA LYS A 102 -12.44 10.61 7.56
C LYS A 102 -11.35 9.85 6.82
N MET A 103 -11.68 8.70 6.22
CA MET A 103 -10.72 7.93 5.43
C MET A 103 -10.18 8.74 4.23
N LYS A 104 -11.06 9.47 3.52
CA LYS A 104 -10.66 10.35 2.42
C LYS A 104 -9.78 11.52 2.87
N GLU A 105 -10.07 12.11 4.03
CA GLU A 105 -9.26 13.18 4.62
C GLU A 105 -7.87 12.70 5.02
N SER A 106 -7.77 11.52 5.65
CA SER A 106 -6.48 10.90 6.01
C SER A 106 -5.63 10.59 4.78
N ALA A 107 -6.24 10.08 3.70
CA ALA A 107 -5.53 9.83 2.43
C ALA A 107 -4.96 11.13 1.82
N LYS A 108 -5.74 12.22 1.83
CA LYS A 108 -5.29 13.54 1.35
C LYS A 108 -4.20 14.16 2.24
N GLY A 109 -4.24 13.91 3.55
CA GLY A 109 -3.24 14.38 4.49
C GLY A 109 -1.87 13.71 4.30
N GLN A 110 -1.84 12.45 3.88
CA GLN A 110 -0.60 11.75 3.53
C GLN A 110 0.00 12.24 2.21
N GLN A 111 -0.83 12.67 1.24
CA GLN A 111 -0.35 13.17 -0.06
C GLN A 111 0.26 14.58 0.00
N LYS A 112 0.00 15.34 1.08
CA LYS A 112 0.51 16.71 1.28
C LYS A 112 1.75 16.79 2.17
N ARG A 113 2.22 15.66 2.71
CA ARG A 113 3.44 15.55 3.50
C ARG A 113 4.57 14.98 2.64
#